data_AF-A0A1I7RWE2-F1
#
_entry.id   AF-A0A1I7RWE2-F1
#
_cell.length_a   1.000
_cell.length_b   1.000
_cell.length_c   1.000
_cell.angle_alpha   90.00
_cell.angle_beta   90.00
_cell.angle_gamma   90.00
#
_symmetry.space_group_name_H-M   'P 1'
#
loop_
_entity.id
_entity.type
_entity.pdbx_description
1 polymer ?
#
loop_
_entity_poly.entity_id
_entity_poly.type
_entity_poly.pdbx_seq_one_letter_code
_entity_poly.pdbx_strand_id
1 'polypeptide(L)'
;MLPKITLIGIVVVLTPLLIRAAPEQVHLSLCKEPDCMSISWVTTNNEPDQQLWFARDKNNLSHWRAADTKMWTFRGKTRYMHRKRIYNLRYDMTYYYQVGNNETKSKIFHFKTFPKGDDFPFKAAVVGDLGVKGKSLPYMVKAAQEKKYRLFILIGDLAYNLQTNQGRRGDQFMNMIEPIVAYVPFMVIPGNHEDDGENFANLRYRYDMPNCPQKDNQYYSFKVGPVQFIAVSSEYYVLPHKYGRKNFDDQYNWLKSELVVS
;
A
#
# COMPACT_ATOMS: atom_id res chain seq x y z
N MET A 1 -47.60 -53.73 -27.62
CA MET A 1 -46.21 -53.25 -27.44
C MET A 1 -46.24 -51.74 -27.33
N LEU A 2 -45.90 -51.18 -26.17
CA LEU A 2 -45.80 -49.72 -25.97
C LEU A 2 -44.38 -49.25 -26.33
N PRO A 3 -44.19 -48.11 -27.02
CA PRO A 3 -42.88 -47.63 -27.38
C PRO A 3 -42.15 -47.05 -26.15
N LYS A 4 -40.89 -47.42 -25.97
CA LYS A 4 -40.01 -46.82 -24.96
C LYS A 4 -39.60 -45.43 -25.43
N ILE A 5 -40.02 -44.39 -24.71
CA ILE A 5 -39.53 -43.03 -24.87
C ILE A 5 -38.28 -42.89 -23.98
N THR A 6 -37.12 -42.69 -24.60
CA THR A 6 -35.88 -42.41 -23.89
C THR A 6 -35.78 -40.91 -23.64
N LEU A 7 -35.96 -40.47 -22.39
CA LEU A 7 -35.72 -39.10 -21.98
C LEU A 7 -34.20 -38.88 -21.83
N ILE A 8 -33.60 -38.02 -22.65
CA ILE A 8 -32.22 -37.56 -22.47
C ILE A 8 -32.28 -36.31 -21.59
N GLY A 9 -31.97 -36.46 -20.31
CA GLY A 9 -31.81 -35.33 -19.39
C GLY A 9 -30.46 -34.66 -19.61
N ILE A 10 -30.46 -33.43 -20.13
CA ILE A 10 -29.27 -32.57 -20.15
C ILE A 10 -29.09 -32.00 -18.74
N VAL A 11 -28.07 -32.48 -18.03
CA VAL A 11 -27.64 -31.87 -16.77
C VAL A 11 -26.77 -30.67 -17.12
N VAL A 12 -27.34 -29.47 -17.02
CA VAL A 12 -26.56 -28.22 -17.06
C VAL A 12 -25.92 -28.02 -15.70
N VAL A 13 -24.65 -28.38 -15.57
CA VAL A 13 -23.85 -28.03 -14.40
C VAL A 13 -23.52 -26.54 -14.52
N LEU A 14 -24.34 -25.70 -13.88
CA LEU A 14 -24.01 -24.30 -13.61
C LEU A 14 -22.91 -24.29 -12.54
N THR A 15 -21.65 -24.30 -12.96
CA THR A 15 -20.56 -23.91 -12.07
C THR A 15 -20.80 -22.45 -11.68
N PRO A 16 -20.83 -22.11 -10.38
CA PRO A 16 -20.92 -20.71 -10.00
C PRO A 16 -19.70 -20.02 -10.58
N LEU A 17 -19.93 -19.05 -11.48
CA LEU A 17 -18.88 -18.18 -11.97
C LEU A 17 -18.36 -17.42 -10.75
N LEU A 18 -17.25 -17.86 -10.18
CA LEU A 18 -16.52 -17.09 -9.18
C LEU A 18 -16.17 -15.77 -9.85
N ILE A 19 -16.90 -14.70 -9.51
CA ILE A 19 -16.53 -13.35 -9.90
C ILE A 19 -15.22 -13.07 -9.17
N ARG A 20 -14.10 -13.29 -9.87
CA ARG A 20 -12.78 -12.97 -9.36
C ARG A 20 -12.68 -11.46 -9.28
N ALA A 21 -12.52 -10.93 -8.06
CA ALA A 21 -12.36 -9.51 -7.86
C ALA A 21 -11.01 -9.06 -8.42
N ALA A 22 -11.00 -7.96 -9.15
CA ALA A 22 -9.75 -7.30 -9.53
C ALA A 22 -9.01 -6.83 -8.27
N PRO A 23 -7.67 -6.72 -8.32
CA PRO A 23 -6.90 -6.06 -7.28
C PRO A 23 -7.47 -4.69 -6.93
N GLU A 24 -7.50 -4.40 -5.63
CA GLU A 24 -7.93 -3.12 -5.09
C GLU A 24 -6.88 -2.58 -4.11
N GLN A 25 -7.11 -1.37 -3.59
CA GLN A 25 -6.27 -0.72 -2.59
C GLN A 25 -4.84 -0.51 -3.11
N VAL A 26 -4.68 -0.24 -4.41
CA VAL A 26 -3.35 -0.08 -5.03
C VAL A 26 -2.70 1.19 -4.51
N HIS A 27 -1.48 1.07 -4.00
CA HIS A 27 -0.76 2.22 -3.44
C HIS A 27 0.74 2.11 -3.57
N LEU A 28 1.38 3.27 -3.54
CA LEU A 28 2.82 3.46 -3.68
C LEU A 28 3.43 3.92 -2.36
N SER A 29 4.61 3.42 -2.04
CA SER A 29 5.45 3.94 -0.97
C SER A 29 6.90 4.02 -1.44
N LEU A 30 7.63 5.02 -0.93
CA LEU A 30 9.06 5.13 -1.20
C LEU A 30 9.83 4.05 -0.46
N CYS A 31 10.93 3.60 -1.06
CA CYS A 31 11.91 2.76 -0.40
C CYS A 31 12.95 3.61 0.35
N LYS A 32 13.91 2.95 1.01
CA LYS A 32 15.07 3.64 1.58
C LYS A 32 15.98 4.16 0.47
N GLU A 33 16.13 3.38 -0.60
CA GLU A 33 16.89 3.70 -1.79
C GLU A 33 16.11 4.67 -2.71
N PRO A 34 16.73 5.75 -3.20
CA PRO A 34 16.03 6.80 -3.97
C PRO A 34 15.58 6.37 -5.38
N ASP A 35 16.12 5.27 -5.91
CA ASP A 35 15.77 4.66 -7.19
C ASP A 35 14.87 3.43 -7.04
N CYS A 36 14.17 3.32 -5.91
CA CYS A 36 13.23 2.25 -5.64
C CYS A 36 11.81 2.77 -5.36
N MET A 37 10.84 1.99 -5.82
CA MET A 37 9.41 2.20 -5.54
C MET A 37 8.81 0.89 -5.01
N SER A 38 8.04 0.99 -3.92
CA SER A 38 7.20 -0.10 -3.43
C SER A 38 5.78 0.05 -3.95
N ILE A 39 5.24 -1.02 -4.53
CA ILE A 39 3.87 -1.10 -5.04
C ILE A 39 3.14 -2.17 -4.25
N SER A 40 2.00 -1.82 -3.66
CA SER A 40 1.20 -2.72 -2.82
C SER A 40 -0.26 -2.75 -3.28
N TRP A 41 -0.94 -3.89 -3.11
CA TRP A 41 -2.35 -4.09 -3.42
C TRP A 41 -2.95 -5.25 -2.61
N VAL A 42 -4.27 -5.39 -2.67
CA VAL A 42 -5.02 -6.41 -1.93
C VAL A 42 -5.92 -7.21 -2.87
N THR A 43 -6.04 -8.51 -2.60
CA THR A 43 -7.15 -9.34 -3.09
C THR A 43 -7.91 -9.96 -1.92
N THR A 44 -9.21 -10.20 -2.12
CA THR A 44 -10.09 -10.76 -1.07
C THR A 44 -10.14 -12.29 -1.10
N ASN A 45 -9.74 -12.91 -2.21
CA ASN A 45 -9.67 -14.35 -2.40
C ASN A 45 -8.22 -14.76 -2.59
N ASN A 46 -7.91 -16.05 -2.37
CA ASN A 46 -6.59 -16.58 -2.65
C ASN A 46 -6.40 -16.72 -4.17
N GLU A 47 -6.05 -15.61 -4.82
CA GLU A 47 -5.76 -15.59 -6.25
C GLU A 47 -4.27 -15.87 -6.46
N PRO A 48 -3.89 -17.00 -7.09
CA PRO A 48 -2.49 -17.34 -7.31
C PRO A 48 -1.83 -16.39 -8.32
N ASP A 49 -0.50 -16.48 -8.41
CA ASP A 49 0.34 -15.86 -9.45
C ASP A 49 0.18 -14.34 -9.58
N GLN A 50 0.06 -13.67 -8.44
CA GLN A 50 0.00 -12.22 -8.37
C GLN A 50 1.33 -11.61 -8.82
N GLN A 51 1.25 -10.62 -9.69
CA GLN A 51 2.34 -10.04 -10.44
C GLN A 51 2.17 -8.53 -10.57
N LEU A 52 3.31 -7.87 -10.77
CA LEU A 52 3.43 -6.47 -11.14
C LEU A 52 4.03 -6.40 -12.54
N TRP A 53 3.29 -5.86 -13.50
CA TRP A 53 3.80 -5.50 -14.82
C TRP A 53 4.12 -4.02 -14.88
N PHE A 54 5.23 -3.64 -15.47
CA PHE A 54 5.64 -2.25 -15.58
C PHE A 54 6.55 -1.98 -16.78
N ALA A 55 6.50 -0.76 -17.29
CA ALA A 55 7.41 -0.27 -18.32
C ALA A 55 7.38 1.26 -18.38
N ARG A 56 8.21 1.83 -19.26
CA ARG A 56 8.19 3.26 -19.59
C ARG A 56 7.19 3.60 -20.71
N ASP A 57 6.77 2.59 -21.48
CA ASP A 57 5.72 2.68 -22.48
C ASP A 57 4.40 2.17 -21.89
N LYS A 58 3.36 3.00 -21.92
CA LYS A 58 2.02 2.66 -21.45
C LYS A 58 1.38 1.53 -22.24
N ASN A 59 1.73 1.40 -23.53
CA ASN A 59 1.11 0.45 -24.44
C ASN A 59 1.77 -0.93 -24.41
N ASN A 60 2.94 -1.06 -23.77
CA ASN A 60 3.68 -2.31 -23.70
C ASN A 60 4.41 -2.45 -22.35
N LEU A 61 3.74 -3.06 -21.36
CA LEU A 61 4.30 -3.35 -20.03
C LEU A 61 5.23 -4.58 -20.09
N SER A 62 6.40 -4.41 -20.70
CA SER A 62 7.33 -5.48 -21.06
C SER A 62 8.09 -6.14 -19.90
N HIS A 63 8.07 -5.55 -18.70
CA HIS A 63 8.72 -6.13 -17.52
C HIS A 63 7.67 -6.62 -16.53
N TRP A 64 7.97 -7.72 -15.83
CA TRP A 64 7.12 -8.24 -14.77
C TRP A 64 7.92 -8.73 -13.56
N ARG A 65 7.29 -8.74 -12.39
CA ARG A 65 7.83 -9.30 -11.15
C ARG A 65 6.73 -10.02 -10.39
N ALA A 66 7.03 -11.20 -9.85
CA ALA A 66 6.14 -11.89 -8.92
C ALA A 66 5.98 -11.07 -7.63
N ALA A 67 4.75 -11.00 -7.12
CA ALA A 67 4.41 -10.31 -5.89
C ALA A 67 4.81 -11.14 -4.67
N ASP A 68 5.28 -10.45 -3.63
CA ASP A 68 5.47 -11.03 -2.31
C ASP A 68 4.10 -11.00 -1.61
N THR A 69 3.48 -12.18 -1.45
CA THR A 69 2.09 -12.31 -0.95
C THR A 69 2.07 -12.78 0.49
N LYS A 70 1.33 -12.08 1.34
CA LYS A 70 1.08 -12.46 2.73
C LYS A 70 -0.41 -12.59 3.00
N MET A 71 -0.85 -13.79 3.37
CA MET A 71 -2.18 -14.00 3.91
C MET A 71 -2.27 -13.35 5.30
N TRP A 72 -3.34 -12.59 5.52
CA TRP A 72 -3.60 -11.94 6.80
C TRP A 72 -5.08 -12.03 7.15
N THR A 73 -5.34 -12.64 8.31
CA THR A 73 -6.69 -12.74 8.86
C THR A 73 -6.79 -11.83 10.07
N PHE A 74 -7.71 -10.87 10.01
CA PHE A 74 -7.99 -9.97 11.13
C PHE A 74 -9.45 -10.17 11.57
N ARG A 75 -9.64 -10.66 12.80
CA ARG A 75 -10.95 -10.90 13.42
C ARG A 75 -11.94 -11.64 12.50
N GLY A 76 -11.48 -12.70 11.84
CA GLY A 76 -12.29 -13.55 10.95
C GLY A 76 -12.41 -13.07 9.50
N LYS A 77 -11.82 -11.92 9.14
CA LYS A 77 -11.77 -11.46 7.74
C LYS A 77 -10.36 -11.64 7.17
N THR A 78 -10.24 -12.50 6.17
CA THR A 78 -8.99 -12.78 5.45
C THR A 78 -8.79 -11.81 4.29
N ARG A 79 -7.55 -11.37 4.11
CA ARG A 79 -7.04 -10.59 2.99
C ARG A 79 -5.73 -11.17 2.52
N TYR A 80 -5.41 -11.00 1.25
CA TYR A 80 -4.13 -11.37 0.67
C TYR A 80 -3.43 -10.07 0.30
N MET A 81 -2.38 -9.77 1.06
CA MET A 81 -1.62 -8.53 0.92
C MET A 81 -0.45 -8.79 -0.01
N HIS A 82 -0.44 -8.10 -1.15
CA HIS A 82 0.59 -8.26 -2.17
C HIS A 82 1.45 -7.02 -2.20
N ARG A 83 2.77 -7.21 -2.30
CA ARG A 83 3.71 -6.11 -2.43
C ARG A 83 4.81 -6.47 -3.41
N LYS A 84 5.37 -5.45 -4.07
CA LYS A 84 6.64 -5.59 -4.77
C LYS A 84 7.43 -4.29 -4.80
N ARG A 85 8.70 -4.39 -4.42
CA ARG A 85 9.69 -3.32 -4.63
C ARG A 85 10.38 -3.50 -5.97
N ILE A 86 10.47 -2.42 -6.74
CA ILE A 86 11.28 -2.34 -7.95
C ILE A 86 12.46 -1.43 -7.67
N TYR A 87 13.68 -1.95 -7.85
CA TYR A 87 14.95 -1.24 -7.69
C TYR A 87 15.55 -0.85 -9.04
N ASN A 88 16.59 -0.01 -9.02
CA ASN A 88 17.33 0.43 -10.21
C ASN A 88 16.43 1.14 -11.23
N LEU A 89 15.41 1.87 -10.75
CA LEU A 89 14.56 2.67 -11.61
C LEU A 89 15.36 3.87 -12.14
N ARG A 90 15.09 4.25 -13.39
CA ARG A 90 15.68 5.48 -13.93
C ARG A 90 15.11 6.68 -13.18
N TYR A 91 15.99 7.63 -12.85
CA TYR A 91 15.60 8.92 -12.29
C TYR A 91 14.82 9.77 -13.30
N ASP A 92 14.00 10.68 -12.79
CA ASP A 92 13.11 11.59 -13.52
C ASP A 92 12.29 10.91 -14.64
N MET A 93 11.81 9.70 -14.38
CA MET A 93 11.16 8.85 -15.37
C MET A 93 9.75 8.50 -14.95
N THR A 94 8.82 8.54 -15.91
CA THR A 94 7.48 8.00 -15.73
C THR A 94 7.49 6.50 -16.02
N TYR A 95 6.99 5.72 -15.07
CA TYR A 95 6.71 4.31 -15.24
C TYR A 95 5.20 4.07 -15.21
N TYR A 96 4.71 3.30 -16.16
CA TYR A 96 3.35 2.78 -16.17
C TYR A 96 3.37 1.38 -15.58
N TYR A 97 2.32 1.02 -14.84
CA TYR A 97 2.26 -0.28 -14.20
C TYR A 97 0.83 -0.81 -14.05
N GLN A 98 0.72 -2.12 -13.88
CA GLN A 98 -0.51 -2.86 -13.67
C GLN A 98 -0.23 -3.98 -12.68
N VAL A 99 -1.20 -4.28 -11.80
CA VAL A 99 -1.09 -5.35 -10.79
C VAL A 99 -2.19 -6.38 -10.98
N GLY A 100 -1.98 -7.59 -10.48
CA GLY A 100 -2.97 -8.66 -10.53
C GLY A 100 -2.38 -9.98 -10.98
N ASN A 101 -3.20 -10.86 -11.56
CA ASN A 101 -2.72 -12.06 -12.22
C ASN A 101 -3.17 -12.07 -13.71
N ASN A 102 -2.99 -13.18 -14.41
CA ASN A 102 -3.36 -13.26 -15.82
C ASN A 102 -4.88 -13.18 -16.07
N GLU A 103 -5.70 -13.43 -15.05
CA GLU A 103 -7.15 -13.43 -15.14
C GLU A 103 -7.77 -12.09 -14.69
N THR A 104 -7.28 -11.54 -13.58
CA THR A 104 -7.76 -10.29 -13.00
C THR A 104 -6.63 -9.28 -12.86
N LYS A 105 -6.62 -8.31 -13.77
CA LYS A 105 -5.67 -7.20 -13.77
C LYS A 105 -6.36 -5.90 -13.36
N SER A 106 -5.64 -5.04 -12.66
CA SER A 106 -6.06 -3.68 -12.39
C SER A 106 -6.13 -2.84 -13.68
N LYS A 107 -6.62 -1.60 -13.60
CA LYS A 107 -6.31 -0.60 -14.64
C LYS A 107 -4.81 -0.29 -14.68
N ILE A 108 -4.35 0.37 -15.75
CA ILE A 108 -2.98 0.88 -15.84
C ILE A 108 -2.86 2.15 -14.99
N PHE A 109 -1.93 2.12 -14.05
CA PHE A 109 -1.49 3.24 -13.23
C PHE A 109 -0.16 3.78 -13.74
N HIS A 110 0.33 4.87 -13.13
CA HIS A 110 1.67 5.37 -13.41
C HIS A 110 2.23 6.13 -12.21
N PHE A 111 3.55 6.20 -12.11
CA PHE A 111 4.25 7.04 -11.16
C PHE A 111 5.47 7.70 -11.81
N LYS A 112 5.98 8.78 -11.20
CA LYS A 112 7.17 9.48 -11.68
C LYS A 112 8.29 9.48 -10.62
N THR A 113 9.42 8.85 -10.95
CA THR A 113 10.61 8.84 -10.08
C THR A 113 11.22 10.23 -9.96
N PHE A 114 11.88 10.50 -8.83
CA PHE A 114 12.56 11.78 -8.60
C PHE A 114 13.81 11.94 -9.48
N PRO A 115 14.24 13.18 -9.77
CA PRO A 115 15.55 13.41 -10.39
C PRO A 115 16.68 12.87 -9.51
N LYS A 116 17.84 12.65 -10.12
CA LYS A 116 19.02 12.17 -9.41
C LYS A 116 19.67 13.33 -8.66
N GLY A 117 20.19 13.04 -7.47
CA GLY A 117 20.94 14.01 -6.67
C GLY A 117 20.02 14.89 -5.83
N ASP A 118 20.58 15.97 -5.30
CA ASP A 118 19.94 16.79 -4.25
C ASP A 118 19.51 18.18 -4.77
N ASP A 119 19.79 18.48 -6.04
CA ASP A 119 19.54 19.79 -6.65
C ASP A 119 18.27 19.80 -7.50
N PHE A 120 17.12 19.58 -6.87
CA PHE A 120 15.83 19.80 -7.51
C PHE A 120 14.74 20.21 -6.51
N PRO A 121 13.83 21.12 -6.89
CA PRO A 121 12.68 21.43 -6.06
C PRO A 121 11.61 20.34 -6.19
N PHE A 122 10.93 20.04 -5.08
CA PHE A 122 9.70 19.26 -5.09
C PHE A 122 8.71 19.81 -4.06
N LYS A 123 7.44 19.50 -4.24
CA LYS A 123 6.38 19.81 -3.29
C LYS A 123 5.86 18.52 -2.67
N ALA A 124 5.87 18.44 -1.35
CA ALA A 124 5.19 17.40 -0.58
C ALA A 124 3.94 17.98 0.08
N ALA A 125 2.89 17.18 0.17
CA ALA A 125 1.72 17.48 0.99
C ALA A 125 1.81 16.70 2.29
N VAL A 126 1.71 17.40 3.43
CA VAL A 126 1.59 16.80 4.76
C VAL A 126 0.15 16.94 5.20
N VAL A 127 -0.46 15.82 5.59
CA VAL A 127 -1.85 15.70 6.01
C VAL A 127 -1.87 14.93 7.32
N GLY A 128 -2.74 15.29 8.26
CA GLY A 128 -3.07 14.49 9.45
C GLY A 128 -4.56 14.20 9.44
N ASP A 129 -5.01 13.25 10.26
CA ASP A 129 -6.40 13.22 10.69
C ASP A 129 -7.41 13.10 9.54
N LEU A 130 -7.12 12.21 8.57
CA LEU A 130 -7.86 12.21 7.31
C LEU A 130 -9.26 11.61 7.46
N GLY A 131 -9.32 10.38 7.98
CA GLY A 131 -10.56 9.62 8.17
C GLY A 131 -11.32 9.27 6.90
N VAL A 132 -12.29 8.36 7.01
CA VAL A 132 -13.16 7.96 5.88
C VAL A 132 -14.28 8.96 5.55
N LYS A 133 -14.44 10.01 6.36
CA LYS A 133 -15.44 11.09 6.18
C LYS A 133 -14.80 12.48 6.03
N GLY A 134 -13.49 12.52 5.83
CA GLY A 134 -12.75 13.77 5.70
C GLY A 134 -13.21 14.57 4.49
N LYS A 135 -13.46 15.87 4.68
CA LYS A 135 -13.79 16.80 3.59
C LYS A 135 -12.58 17.12 2.70
N SER A 136 -11.38 16.73 3.10
CA SER A 136 -10.11 17.02 2.42
C SER A 136 -9.87 16.16 1.18
N LEU A 137 -10.50 14.98 1.08
CA LEU A 137 -10.23 14.02 0.01
C LEU A 137 -10.43 14.59 -1.41
N PRO A 138 -11.54 15.28 -1.75
CA PRO A 138 -11.70 15.84 -3.10
C PRO A 138 -10.58 16.82 -3.48
N TYR A 139 -10.08 17.59 -2.51
CA TYR A 139 -8.95 18.50 -2.73
C TYR A 139 -7.64 17.74 -2.96
N MET A 140 -7.43 16.62 -2.26
CA MET A 140 -6.27 15.75 -2.47
C MET A 140 -6.32 15.09 -3.85
N VAL A 141 -7.49 14.57 -4.27
CA VAL A 141 -7.70 14.00 -5.62
C VAL A 141 -7.40 15.05 -6.69
N LYS A 142 -7.97 16.25 -6.55
CA LYS A 142 -7.71 17.37 -7.47
C LYS A 142 -6.22 17.71 -7.53
N ALA A 143 -5.56 17.80 -6.37
CA ALA A 143 -4.13 18.11 -6.30
C ALA A 143 -3.24 17.03 -6.94
N ALA A 144 -3.60 15.75 -6.80
CA ALA A 144 -2.90 14.64 -7.45
C ALA A 144 -3.09 14.68 -8.98
N GLN A 145 -4.30 14.92 -9.45
CA GLN A 145 -4.61 15.05 -10.89
C GLN A 145 -3.88 16.24 -11.54
N GLU A 146 -3.81 17.37 -10.83
CA GLU A 146 -3.06 18.56 -11.25
C GLU A 146 -1.55 18.43 -11.05
N LYS A 147 -1.06 17.27 -10.57
CA LYS A 147 0.35 16.99 -10.28
C LYS A 147 1.01 18.04 -9.37
N LYS A 148 0.23 18.61 -8.43
CA LYS A 148 0.68 19.66 -7.50
C LYS A 148 1.75 19.18 -6.52
N TYR A 149 1.67 17.92 -6.11
CA TYR A 149 2.55 17.31 -5.13
C TYR A 149 3.19 16.04 -5.70
N ARG A 150 4.45 15.82 -5.36
CA ARG A 150 5.22 14.62 -5.73
C ARG A 150 5.27 13.57 -4.61
N LEU A 151 4.78 13.91 -3.43
CA LEU A 151 4.79 13.09 -2.23
C LEU A 151 3.62 13.50 -1.34
N PHE A 152 2.92 12.51 -0.78
CA PHE A 152 1.96 12.72 0.30
C PHE A 152 2.48 12.01 1.55
N ILE A 153 2.38 12.70 2.69
CA ILE A 153 2.77 12.19 4.01
C ILE A 153 1.57 12.32 4.93
N LEU A 154 1.08 11.20 5.47
CA LEU A 154 -0.02 11.16 6.44
C LEU A 154 0.53 10.91 7.85
N ILE A 155 0.43 11.94 8.70
CA ILE A 155 1.05 12.01 10.03
C ILE A 155 0.13 11.53 11.16
N GLY A 156 -0.36 10.31 11.05
CA GLY A 156 -1.25 9.70 12.04
C GLY A 156 -2.73 9.85 11.73
N ASP A 157 -3.55 9.10 12.48
CA ASP A 157 -5.00 9.06 12.43
C ASP A 157 -5.54 8.88 11.01
N LEU A 158 -5.23 7.71 10.45
CA LEU A 158 -5.44 7.42 9.04
C LEU A 158 -6.93 7.33 8.73
N ALA A 159 -7.56 6.23 9.17
CA ALA A 159 -8.96 5.98 8.90
C ALA A 159 -9.88 6.31 10.09
N TYR A 160 -9.31 6.78 11.21
CA TYR A 160 -9.89 6.72 12.54
C TYR A 160 -10.38 5.30 12.88
N ASN A 161 -9.46 4.47 13.40
CA ASN A 161 -9.65 3.06 13.75
C ASN A 161 -9.75 2.12 12.54
N LEU A 162 -8.63 1.87 11.87
CA LEU A 162 -8.52 0.93 10.73
C LEU A 162 -9.20 -0.43 11.02
N GLN A 163 -9.07 -0.92 12.24
CA GLN A 163 -9.57 -2.19 12.78
C GLN A 163 -11.09 -2.32 12.82
N THR A 164 -11.83 -1.20 12.70
CA THR A 164 -13.29 -1.19 12.80
C THR A 164 -13.93 -2.14 11.81
N ASN A 165 -14.96 -2.87 12.25
CA ASN A 165 -15.69 -3.86 11.45
C ASN A 165 -14.76 -4.91 10.83
N GLN A 166 -13.92 -5.55 11.66
CA GLN A 166 -12.97 -6.58 11.22
C GLN A 166 -11.98 -6.05 10.14
N GLY A 167 -11.57 -4.79 10.28
CA GLY A 167 -10.67 -4.11 9.33
C GLY A 167 -11.36 -3.53 8.09
N ARG A 168 -12.69 -3.65 7.93
CA ARG A 168 -13.41 -3.12 6.75
C ARG A 168 -13.35 -1.61 6.63
N ARG A 169 -13.20 -0.88 7.74
CA ARG A 169 -12.95 0.57 7.68
C ARG A 169 -11.61 0.87 7.02
N GLY A 170 -10.57 0.09 7.31
CA GLY A 170 -9.30 0.17 6.60
C GLY A 170 -9.43 -0.12 5.11
N ASP A 171 -10.23 -1.12 4.71
CA ASP A 171 -10.48 -1.40 3.30
C ASP A 171 -11.18 -0.22 2.60
N GLN A 172 -12.22 0.32 3.23
CA GLN A 172 -12.93 1.51 2.75
C GLN A 172 -11.98 2.70 2.59
N PHE A 173 -11.13 2.95 3.59
CA PHE A 173 -10.16 4.03 3.56
C PHE A 173 -9.19 3.89 2.39
N MET A 174 -8.59 2.71 2.22
CA MET A 174 -7.64 2.46 1.14
C MET A 174 -8.29 2.60 -0.25
N ASN A 175 -9.49 2.05 -0.43
CA ASN A 175 -10.24 2.19 -1.69
C ASN A 175 -10.59 3.66 -1.98
N MET A 176 -10.88 4.44 -0.94
CA MET A 176 -11.19 5.87 -1.05
C MET A 176 -9.97 6.70 -1.50
N ILE A 177 -8.75 6.36 -1.05
CA ILE A 177 -7.53 7.11 -1.39
C ILE A 177 -6.78 6.56 -2.62
N GLU A 178 -7.09 5.36 -3.12
CA GLU A 178 -6.46 4.76 -4.32
C GLU A 178 -6.35 5.73 -5.52
N PRO A 179 -7.36 6.56 -5.85
CA PRO A 179 -7.26 7.53 -6.94
C PRO A 179 -6.09 8.53 -6.81
N ILE A 180 -5.50 8.66 -5.62
CA ILE A 180 -4.32 9.48 -5.33
C ILE A 180 -3.08 8.58 -5.21
N VAL A 181 -3.14 7.60 -4.32
CA VAL A 181 -1.95 6.90 -3.82
C VAL A 181 -1.44 5.82 -4.77
N ALA A 182 -2.22 5.45 -5.79
CA ALA A 182 -1.74 4.64 -6.92
C ALA A 182 -0.93 5.46 -7.94
N TYR A 183 -0.79 6.78 -7.76
CA TYR A 183 -0.08 7.66 -8.70
C TYR A 183 1.03 8.48 -8.04
N VAL A 184 0.88 8.78 -6.74
CA VAL A 184 1.85 9.55 -5.96
C VAL A 184 2.23 8.75 -4.71
N PRO A 185 3.52 8.62 -4.38
CA PRO A 185 3.95 7.94 -3.17
C PRO A 185 3.28 8.49 -1.92
N PHE A 186 2.82 7.58 -1.06
CA PHE A 186 2.09 7.84 0.16
C PHE A 186 2.82 7.22 1.35
N MET A 187 3.38 8.09 2.19
CA MET A 187 4.13 7.71 3.38
C MET A 187 3.24 7.92 4.60
N VAL A 188 3.20 6.96 5.50
CA VAL A 188 2.32 7.01 6.68
C VAL A 188 3.07 6.71 7.96
N ILE A 189 2.65 7.32 9.06
CA ILE A 189 3.10 6.99 10.42
C ILE A 189 1.85 6.77 11.27
N PRO A 190 1.83 5.80 12.22
CA PRO A 190 0.67 5.57 13.08
C PRO A 190 0.37 6.79 13.96
N GLY A 191 -0.92 7.07 14.18
CA GLY A 191 -1.39 7.83 15.33
C GLY A 191 -2.03 6.92 16.37
N ASN A 192 -2.61 7.52 17.40
CA ASN A 192 -3.30 6.77 18.46
C ASN A 192 -4.52 5.99 17.92
N HIS A 193 -5.16 6.45 16.84
CA HIS A 193 -6.27 5.71 16.23
C HIS A 193 -5.86 4.45 15.46
N GLU A 194 -4.57 4.22 15.24
CA GLU A 194 -4.06 2.98 14.65
C GLU A 194 -3.77 1.89 15.68
N ASP A 195 -3.90 2.20 16.98
CA ASP A 195 -3.86 1.21 18.05
C ASP A 195 -5.08 0.26 17.94
N ASP A 196 -4.84 -0.93 17.38
CA ASP A 196 -5.86 -1.96 17.18
C ASP A 196 -5.89 -3.02 18.29
N GLY A 197 -5.06 -2.87 19.32
CA GLY A 197 -4.85 -3.88 20.36
C GLY A 197 -4.04 -5.10 19.91
N GLU A 198 -3.56 -5.12 18.65
CA GLU A 198 -2.83 -6.23 18.04
C GLU A 198 -1.47 -5.74 17.49
N ASN A 199 -0.86 -4.78 18.18
CA ASN A 199 0.41 -4.15 17.84
C ASN A 199 0.40 -3.59 16.41
N PHE A 200 -0.60 -2.73 16.13
CA PHE A 200 -0.77 -2.00 14.89
C PHE A 200 -0.86 -2.90 13.66
N ALA A 201 -1.46 -4.09 13.81
CA ALA A 201 -1.55 -5.09 12.75
C ALA A 201 -2.17 -4.51 11.46
N ASN A 202 -3.25 -3.74 11.57
CA ASN A 202 -3.90 -3.15 10.40
C ASN A 202 -2.96 -2.23 9.62
N LEU A 203 -2.14 -1.43 10.28
CA LEU A 203 -1.15 -0.58 9.61
C LEU A 203 0.00 -1.44 9.06
N ARG A 204 0.56 -2.32 9.87
CA ARG A 204 1.74 -3.14 9.52
C ARG A 204 1.50 -4.08 8.34
N TYR A 205 0.28 -4.56 8.16
CA TYR A 205 -0.06 -5.44 7.04
C TYR A 205 -0.47 -4.68 5.78
N ARG A 206 -1.08 -3.49 5.91
CA ARG A 206 -1.56 -2.69 4.76
C ARG A 206 -0.45 -1.95 4.03
N TYR A 207 0.52 -1.42 4.75
CA TYR A 207 1.53 -0.55 4.17
C TYR A 207 2.89 -1.25 4.04
N ASP A 208 3.78 -0.72 3.19
CA ASP A 208 5.15 -1.19 3.04
C ASP A 208 6.11 0.01 3.10
N MET A 209 6.49 0.38 4.32
CA MET A 209 7.37 1.53 4.57
C MET A 209 8.86 1.16 4.36
N PRO A 210 9.78 2.12 4.13
CA PRO A 210 11.18 1.88 3.75
C PRO A 210 11.91 0.76 4.50
N ASN A 211 11.70 0.62 5.81
CA ASN A 211 12.35 -0.39 6.65
C ASN A 211 11.62 -1.75 6.74
N CYS A 212 10.49 -1.92 6.05
CA CYS A 212 9.74 -3.17 5.96
C CYS A 212 10.43 -4.12 4.96
N PRO A 213 10.58 -5.44 5.23
CA PRO A 213 10.00 -6.19 6.34
C PRO A 213 10.83 -6.22 7.64
N GLN A 214 11.98 -5.56 7.70
CA GLN A 214 13.00 -5.78 8.72
C GLN A 214 12.73 -5.08 10.07
N LYS A 215 12.03 -3.93 10.10
CA LYS A 215 11.79 -3.15 11.35
C LYS A 215 10.37 -2.62 11.52
N ASP A 216 9.37 -3.32 10.97
CA ASP A 216 7.95 -2.92 10.96
C ASP A 216 7.69 -1.54 10.29
N ASN A 217 6.42 -1.11 10.21
CA ASN A 217 6.02 0.16 9.56
C ASN A 217 5.92 1.33 10.55
N GLN A 218 6.41 1.17 11.78
CA GLN A 218 6.18 2.12 12.86
C GLN A 218 7.22 3.23 12.89
N TYR A 219 8.41 3.02 12.36
CA TYR A 219 9.40 4.07 12.24
C TYR A 219 10.38 3.78 11.12
N TYR A 220 10.76 4.83 10.40
CA TYR A 220 11.59 4.70 9.22
C TYR A 220 12.15 6.05 8.78
N SER A 221 13.07 5.99 7.84
CA SER A 221 13.62 7.16 7.19
C SER A 221 13.70 6.93 5.68
N PHE A 222 13.73 8.02 4.93
CA PHE A 222 13.94 8.02 3.48
C PHE A 222 14.44 9.40 3.04
N LYS A 223 15.09 9.45 1.87
CA LYS A 223 15.63 10.68 1.29
C LYS A 223 14.90 11.03 -0.01
N VAL A 224 14.58 12.31 -0.18
CA VAL A 224 14.12 12.87 -1.47
C VAL A 224 14.85 14.17 -1.73
N GLY A 225 15.70 14.17 -2.75
CA GLY A 225 16.57 15.31 -3.04
C GLY A 225 17.38 15.70 -1.80
N PRO A 226 17.41 16.99 -1.40
CA PRO A 226 18.21 17.43 -0.27
C PRO A 226 17.57 17.10 1.10
N VAL A 227 16.38 16.49 1.14
CA VAL A 227 15.60 16.33 2.36
C VAL A 227 15.67 14.89 2.87
N GLN A 228 16.19 14.73 4.08
CA GLN A 228 16.09 13.51 4.87
C GLN A 228 14.82 13.54 5.72
N PHE A 229 13.90 12.61 5.46
CA PHE A 229 12.69 12.42 6.25
C PHE A 229 12.94 11.36 7.31
N ILE A 230 12.51 11.64 8.54
CA ILE A 230 12.57 10.71 9.68
C ILE A 230 11.17 10.64 10.28
N ALA A 231 10.56 9.47 10.19
CA ALA A 231 9.24 9.17 10.71
C ALA A 231 9.40 8.40 12.04
N VAL A 232 8.87 8.98 13.11
CA VAL A 232 8.96 8.44 14.48
C VAL A 232 7.54 8.20 14.99
N SER A 233 7.27 6.99 15.47
CA SER A 233 5.98 6.66 16.10
C SER A 233 5.99 7.13 17.55
N SER A 234 5.12 8.09 17.85
CA SER A 234 4.79 8.49 19.22
C SER A 234 4.25 7.32 20.05
N GLU A 235 3.58 6.37 19.38
CA GLU A 235 2.83 5.31 20.06
C GLU A 235 3.73 4.33 20.81
N TYR A 236 4.93 4.06 20.31
CA TYR A 236 5.93 3.27 21.03
C TYR A 236 6.49 3.98 22.27
N TYR A 237 6.37 5.30 22.36
CA TYR A 237 6.76 6.06 23.56
C TYR A 237 5.65 6.12 24.61
N VAL A 238 4.38 6.15 24.19
CA VAL A 238 3.22 6.30 25.10
C VAL A 238 2.56 4.97 25.47
N LEU A 239 2.78 3.89 24.70
CA LEU A 239 2.23 2.54 24.95
C LEU A 239 3.25 1.45 25.36
N PRO A 240 4.36 1.74 26.09
CA PRO A 240 5.33 0.70 26.45
C PRO A 240 4.74 -0.36 27.38
N HIS A 241 3.70 -0.01 28.16
CA HIS A 241 2.97 -0.94 29.02
C HIS A 241 2.12 -1.95 28.22
N LYS A 242 1.70 -1.58 27.00
CA LYS A 242 0.84 -2.40 26.15
C LYS A 242 1.65 -3.24 25.15
N TYR A 243 2.66 -2.64 24.54
CA TYR A 243 3.44 -3.27 23.45
C TYR A 243 4.88 -3.62 23.85
N GLY A 244 5.26 -3.35 25.09
CA GLY A 244 6.55 -3.70 25.65
C GLY A 244 7.59 -2.59 25.46
N ARG A 245 8.43 -2.43 26.48
CA ARG A 245 9.53 -1.45 26.49
C ARG A 245 10.57 -1.67 25.37
N LYS A 246 10.68 -2.91 24.86
CA LYS A 246 11.60 -3.21 23.75
C LYS A 246 11.35 -2.33 22.52
N ASN A 247 10.09 -2.07 22.17
CA ASN A 247 9.75 -1.24 21.01
C ASN A 247 10.21 0.22 21.19
N PHE A 248 10.12 0.75 22.42
CA PHE A 248 10.70 2.05 22.79
C PHE A 248 12.21 2.03 22.57
N ASP A 249 12.90 1.05 23.15
CA ASP A 249 14.37 0.99 23.15
C ASP A 249 14.90 0.80 21.72
N ASP A 250 14.26 -0.06 20.93
CA ASP A 250 14.60 -0.30 19.53
C ASP A 250 14.47 0.98 18.68
N GLN A 251 13.34 1.69 18.79
CA GLN A 251 13.13 2.94 18.07
C GLN A 251 14.10 4.02 18.52
N TYR A 252 14.33 4.17 19.82
CA TYR A 252 15.27 5.15 20.37
C TYR A 252 16.71 4.91 19.88
N ASN A 253 17.17 3.66 19.94
CA ASN A 253 18.51 3.30 19.47
C ASN A 253 18.63 3.44 17.94
N TRP A 254 17.57 3.09 17.20
CA TRP A 254 17.53 3.34 15.76
C TRP A 254 17.62 4.83 15.45
N LEU A 255 16.81 5.68 16.10
CA LEU A 255 16.80 7.12 15.85
C LEU A 255 18.17 7.75 16.12
N LYS A 256 18.83 7.34 17.22
CA LYS A 256 20.23 7.74 17.49
C LYS A 256 21.17 7.36 16.35
N SER A 257 21.08 6.13 15.85
CA SER A 257 21.93 5.68 14.73
C SER A 257 21.63 6.43 13.43
N GLU A 258 20.37 6.76 13.18
CA GLU A 258 19.94 7.44 11.96
C GLU A 258 20.44 8.88 11.93
N LEU A 259 20.39 9.59 13.06
CA LEU A 259 20.84 10.99 13.19
C LEU A 259 22.35 11.18 13.15
N VAL A 260 23.14 10.13 13.36
CA VAL A 260 24.61 10.18 13.24
C VAL A 260 25.06 10.02 11.79
N VAL A 261 24.23 9.38 10.96
CA VAL A 261 24.54 9.04 9.56
C VAL A 261 23.85 10.00 8.57
N SER A 262 22.94 10.84 9.06
CA SER A 262 22.17 11.82 8.28
C SER A 262 22.93 13.11 7.97
#